data_AF-A0AAD1F7K9-F1
#
_entry.id   AF-A0AAD1F7K9-F1
#
_cell.length_a   1.000
_cell.length_b   1.000
_cell.length_c   1.000
_cell.angle_alpha   90.00
_cell.angle_beta   90.00
_cell.angle_gamma   90.00
#
_symmetry.space_group_name_H-M   'P 1'
#
loop_
_entity.id
_entity.type
_entity.pdbx_description
1 polymer ?
#
loop_
_entity_poly.entity_id
_entity_poly.type
_entity_poly.pdbx_seq_one_letter_code
_entity_poly.pdbx_strand_id
1 'polypeptide(L)'
;MNYDEIKDKRIAVLLSGGVDSSVVVYEFARLGLTPDCFYIRIGPEEKEEWDCNSEEDVEMATAVARRYGCRFSVIDCHKEYWSQVTKYTMDKVRAGLTPNPDVMCNRIIKFGAFDEKCGHDYDLIATGHYAQTKWIDGKKWLCTSPDPVKDQTDFLAQIYDWQLRKAIFPIGHYAKNEVREIAEREHLINAKRKDSQGICFLGNIDYNEYVRRYLGEQVGDVVELETGKKIGQHKGLWFHTIGQRKGLGFGGGPWFVVKKDVAANVLFVSHGYDPETAYKKDFKVHGLHWLTETPRPESGDSDAEMAGKISICFKIRHTPEFHKGYLELLPAADNSEPTEAIVHSEDKIHGVAPGQFCVIYDKNHNRCFGSAEITV
;
A
#
# COMPACT_ATOMS: atom_id res chain seq x y z
N MET A 1 -9.14 -14.07 -15.59
CA MET A 1 -8.44 -13.43 -16.73
C MET A 1 -9.08 -13.91 -18.03
N ASN A 2 -9.39 -13.02 -18.97
CA ASN A 2 -9.98 -13.38 -20.26
C ASN A 2 -8.87 -13.48 -21.31
N TYR A 3 -8.65 -14.68 -21.87
CA TYR A 3 -7.61 -14.93 -22.88
C TYR A 3 -7.76 -14.03 -24.11
N ASP A 4 -8.99 -13.83 -24.58
CA ASP A 4 -9.26 -13.07 -25.79
C ASP A 4 -8.91 -11.59 -25.65
N GLU A 5 -8.91 -11.06 -24.42
CA GLU A 5 -8.53 -9.66 -24.16
C GLU A 5 -7.01 -9.42 -24.20
N ILE A 6 -6.21 -10.48 -24.07
CA ILE A 6 -4.76 -10.36 -23.85
C ILE A 6 -3.89 -11.08 -24.89
N LYS A 7 -4.45 -12.00 -25.68
CA LYS A 7 -3.68 -12.86 -26.60
C LYS A 7 -2.82 -12.10 -27.63
N ASP A 8 -3.26 -10.91 -28.04
CA ASP A 8 -2.58 -10.07 -29.03
C ASP A 8 -1.81 -8.90 -28.38
N LYS A 9 -1.65 -8.91 -27.05
CA LYS A 9 -1.01 -7.83 -26.29
C LYS A 9 0.44 -8.15 -25.96
N ARG A 10 1.31 -7.14 -26.00
CA ARG A 10 2.65 -7.23 -25.42
C ARG A 10 2.54 -7.05 -23.90
N ILE A 11 2.96 -8.06 -23.16
CA ILE A 11 2.81 -8.12 -21.70
C ILE A 11 4.20 -8.12 -21.04
N ALA A 12 4.43 -7.14 -20.17
CA ALA A 12 5.55 -7.14 -19.25
C ALA A 12 5.13 -7.75 -17.91
N VAL A 13 5.88 -8.72 -17.38
CA VAL A 13 5.67 -9.25 -16.02
C VAL A 13 6.74 -8.71 -15.09
N LEU A 14 6.35 -8.06 -14.01
CA LEU A 14 7.26 -7.70 -12.92
C LEU A 14 7.51 -8.94 -12.05
N LEU A 15 8.62 -9.63 -12.31
CA LEU A 15 9.03 -10.89 -11.71
C LEU A 15 10.04 -10.64 -10.59
N SER A 16 9.62 -10.70 -9.33
CA SER A 16 10.44 -10.35 -8.16
C SER A 16 11.25 -11.51 -7.58
N GLY A 17 11.19 -12.72 -8.16
CA GLY A 17 11.75 -13.93 -7.56
C GLY A 17 10.89 -14.53 -6.43
N GLY A 18 9.76 -13.90 -6.10
CA GLY A 18 8.75 -14.41 -5.18
C GLY A 18 7.77 -15.39 -5.85
N VAL A 19 7.09 -16.20 -5.03
CA VAL A 19 6.14 -17.23 -5.50
C VAL A 19 5.02 -16.62 -6.34
N ASP A 20 4.46 -15.51 -5.88
CA ASP A 20 3.27 -14.91 -6.47
C ASP A 20 3.53 -14.46 -7.91
N SER A 21 4.63 -13.76 -8.15
CA SER A 21 5.05 -13.38 -9.50
C SER A 21 5.46 -14.58 -10.37
N SER A 22 5.96 -15.67 -9.78
CA SER A 22 6.27 -16.88 -10.55
C SER A 22 5.00 -17.60 -11.03
N VAL A 23 3.97 -17.63 -10.19
CA VAL A 23 2.66 -18.17 -10.57
C VAL A 23 2.00 -17.30 -11.64
N VAL A 24 2.20 -15.98 -11.64
CA VAL A 24 1.80 -15.11 -12.75
C VAL A 24 2.42 -15.57 -14.09
N VAL A 25 3.72 -15.85 -14.13
CA VAL A 25 4.39 -16.35 -15.35
C VAL A 25 3.80 -17.69 -15.78
N TYR A 26 3.57 -18.61 -14.82
CA TYR A 26 2.91 -19.88 -15.09
C TYR A 26 1.50 -19.71 -15.67
N GLU A 27 0.69 -18.79 -15.14
CA GLU A 27 -0.67 -18.56 -15.64
C GLU A 27 -0.67 -18.13 -17.11
N PHE A 28 0.29 -17.28 -17.53
CA PHE A 28 0.46 -16.95 -18.94
C PHE A 28 0.94 -18.15 -19.77
N ALA A 29 1.92 -18.91 -19.28
CA ALA A 29 2.43 -20.09 -19.97
C ALA A 29 1.34 -21.16 -20.17
N ARG A 30 0.45 -21.35 -19.19
CA ARG A 30 -0.71 -22.26 -19.29
C ARG A 30 -1.68 -21.85 -20.40
N LEU A 31 -1.76 -20.56 -20.69
CA LEU A 31 -2.55 -20.00 -21.78
C LEU A 31 -1.82 -19.99 -23.13
N GLY A 32 -0.58 -20.51 -23.19
CA GLY A 32 0.25 -20.48 -24.41
C GLY A 32 0.85 -19.10 -24.72
N LEU A 33 0.89 -18.20 -23.74
CA LEU A 33 1.46 -16.85 -23.87
C LEU A 33 2.87 -16.80 -23.28
N THR A 34 3.75 -16.02 -23.92
CA THR A 34 5.14 -15.86 -23.49
C THR A 34 5.42 -14.38 -23.23
N PRO A 35 5.21 -13.88 -21.99
CA PRO A 35 5.48 -12.49 -21.65
C PRO A 35 6.98 -12.21 -21.53
N ASP A 36 7.34 -10.93 -21.54
CA ASP A 36 8.69 -10.49 -21.18
C ASP A 36 8.75 -10.20 -19.69
N CYS A 37 9.71 -10.81 -18.99
CA CYS A 37 9.85 -10.72 -17.55
C CYS A 37 10.91 -9.69 -17.16
N PHE A 38 10.62 -8.93 -16.11
CA PHE A 38 11.49 -7.88 -15.61
C PHE A 38 11.66 -7.96 -14.10
N TYR A 39 12.90 -7.93 -13.64
CA TYR A 39 13.21 -7.69 -12.23
C TYR A 39 13.59 -6.23 -12.04
N ILE A 40 12.91 -5.54 -11.11
CA ILE A 40 13.24 -4.15 -10.76
C ILE A 40 14.22 -4.16 -9.60
N ARG A 41 15.45 -3.71 -9.84
CA ARG A 41 16.49 -3.57 -8.82
C ARG A 41 16.42 -2.19 -8.19
N ILE A 42 16.28 -2.13 -6.86
CA ILE A 42 16.27 -0.86 -6.10
C ILE A 42 17.20 -0.86 -4.87
N GLY A 43 17.88 -1.98 -4.62
CA GLY A 43 18.81 -2.12 -3.49
C GLY A 43 20.02 -1.19 -3.62
N PRO A 44 20.70 -0.87 -2.51
CA PRO A 44 21.88 -0.01 -2.52
C PRO A 44 22.98 -0.57 -3.42
N GLU A 45 23.75 0.32 -4.06
CA GLU A 45 24.91 -0.04 -4.91
C GLU A 45 26.13 -0.50 -4.10
N GLU A 46 26.17 -0.20 -2.80
CA GLU A 46 27.30 -0.56 -1.94
C GLU A 46 27.14 -1.97 -1.37
N LYS A 47 28.28 -2.67 -1.24
CA LYS A 47 28.43 -3.96 -0.51
C LYS A 47 28.17 -3.78 0.99
N GLU A 48 27.03 -3.24 1.36
CA GLU A 48 26.46 -3.46 2.69
C GLU A 48 25.85 -4.87 2.71
N GLU A 49 25.65 -5.44 3.89
CA GLU A 49 25.13 -6.82 4.12
C GLU A 49 23.75 -7.14 3.47
N TRP A 50 23.21 -6.23 2.65
CA TRP A 50 21.91 -6.25 1.99
C TRP A 50 21.96 -6.88 0.59
N ASP A 51 23.17 -7.05 0.03
CA ASP A 51 23.38 -7.50 -1.35
C ASP A 51 22.89 -8.95 -1.59
N CYS A 52 23.06 -9.83 -0.59
CA CYS A 52 22.84 -11.27 -0.74
C CYS A 52 21.40 -11.66 -1.14
N ASN A 53 20.38 -10.93 -0.69
CA ASN A 53 18.99 -11.30 -1.00
C ASN A 53 18.59 -10.95 -2.44
N SER A 54 19.18 -9.88 -3.01
CA SER A 54 18.83 -9.41 -4.35
C SER A 54 19.38 -10.32 -5.44
N GLU A 55 20.58 -10.87 -5.24
CA GLU A 55 21.17 -11.86 -6.14
C GLU A 55 20.33 -13.14 -6.19
N GLU A 56 19.93 -13.67 -5.01
CA GLU A 56 19.04 -14.84 -4.93
C GLU A 56 17.69 -14.58 -5.62
N ASP A 57 17.11 -13.39 -5.47
CA ASP A 57 15.88 -13.02 -6.16
C ASP A 57 16.02 -13.06 -7.68
N VAL A 58 17.12 -12.49 -8.19
CA VAL A 58 17.43 -12.44 -9.62
C VAL A 58 17.66 -13.84 -10.17
N GLU A 59 18.37 -14.71 -9.44
CA GLU A 59 18.57 -16.11 -9.82
C GLU A 59 17.25 -16.87 -9.90
N MET A 60 16.39 -16.73 -8.89
CA MET A 60 15.06 -17.36 -8.85
C MET A 60 14.19 -16.87 -10.00
N ALA A 61 14.15 -15.56 -10.24
CA ALA A 61 13.42 -14.95 -11.35
C ALA A 61 13.93 -15.45 -12.71
N THR A 62 15.26 -15.50 -12.89
CA THR A 62 15.91 -16.03 -14.09
C THR A 62 15.53 -17.49 -14.34
N ALA A 63 15.58 -18.33 -13.30
CA ALA A 63 15.23 -19.75 -13.41
C ALA A 63 13.76 -19.95 -13.81
N VAL A 64 12.84 -19.16 -13.25
CA VAL A 64 11.41 -19.21 -13.60
C VAL A 64 11.17 -18.74 -15.03
N ALA A 65 11.74 -17.61 -15.44
CA ALA A 65 11.60 -17.10 -16.80
C ALA A 65 12.13 -18.10 -17.83
N ARG A 66 13.33 -18.66 -17.57
CA ARG A 66 13.95 -19.68 -18.43
C ARG A 66 13.10 -20.93 -18.57
N ARG A 67 12.48 -21.40 -17.47
CA ARG A 67 11.62 -22.59 -17.49
C ARG A 67 10.44 -22.45 -18.46
N TYR A 68 9.87 -21.26 -18.57
CA TYR A 68 8.73 -20.98 -19.43
C TYR A 68 9.10 -20.28 -20.74
N GLY A 69 10.39 -20.24 -21.10
CA GLY A 69 10.87 -19.64 -22.35
C GLY A 69 10.67 -18.12 -22.45
N CYS A 70 10.45 -17.44 -21.33
CA CYS A 70 10.25 -16.00 -21.27
C CYS A 70 11.59 -15.25 -21.35
N ARG A 71 11.64 -14.10 -22.02
CA ARG A 71 12.80 -13.21 -21.92
C ARG A 71 12.86 -12.62 -20.52
N PHE A 72 14.06 -12.38 -20.02
CA PHE A 72 14.27 -11.81 -18.70
C PHE A 72 15.27 -10.65 -18.76
N SER A 73 14.97 -9.56 -18.07
CA SER A 73 15.85 -8.39 -17.98
C SER A 73 15.78 -7.76 -16.60
N VAL A 74 16.91 -7.22 -16.14
CA VAL A 74 16.99 -6.48 -14.88
C VAL A 74 16.96 -4.99 -15.21
N ILE A 75 16.04 -4.26 -14.58
CA ILE A 75 15.91 -2.81 -14.72
C ILE A 75 16.30 -2.18 -13.41
N ASP A 76 17.34 -1.35 -13.44
CA ASP A 76 17.77 -0.59 -12.28
C ASP A 76 16.84 0.60 -12.07
N CYS A 77 16.19 0.69 -10.91
CA CYS A 77 15.39 1.82 -10.44
C CYS A 77 15.85 2.34 -9.07
N HIS A 78 17.11 2.07 -8.69
CA HIS A 78 17.72 2.51 -7.44
C HIS A 78 17.57 4.01 -7.26
N LYS A 79 18.04 4.80 -8.23
CA LYS A 79 17.99 6.27 -8.17
C LYS A 79 16.58 6.82 -7.94
N GLU A 80 15.58 6.30 -8.65
CA GLU A 80 14.18 6.75 -8.53
C GLU A 80 13.58 6.36 -7.18
N TYR A 81 13.85 5.13 -6.71
CA TYR A 81 13.38 4.69 -5.39
C TYR A 81 13.93 5.57 -4.28
N TRP A 82 15.23 5.87 -4.33
CA TRP A 82 15.89 6.66 -3.31
C TRP A 82 15.51 8.13 -3.34
N SER A 83 15.51 8.75 -4.53
CA SER A 83 15.19 10.17 -4.66
C SER A 83 13.73 10.50 -4.42
N GLN A 84 12.81 9.54 -4.59
CA GLN A 84 11.37 9.78 -4.50
C GLN A 84 10.72 9.03 -3.34
N VAL A 85 10.83 7.70 -3.27
CA VAL A 85 10.17 6.88 -2.23
C VAL A 85 10.84 7.07 -0.87
N THR A 86 12.16 6.87 -0.80
CA THR A 86 12.92 7.04 0.46
C THR A 86 12.80 8.48 0.97
N LYS A 87 13.01 9.46 0.09
CA LYS A 87 12.85 10.88 0.43
C LYS A 87 11.45 11.19 0.98
N TYR A 88 10.38 10.78 0.28
CA TYR A 88 9.01 10.93 0.75
C TYR A 88 8.82 10.36 2.15
N THR A 89 9.27 9.13 2.37
CA THR A 89 9.15 8.46 3.67
C THR A 89 9.86 9.24 4.76
N MET A 90 11.12 9.63 4.54
CA MET A 90 11.93 10.37 5.52
C MET A 90 11.36 11.75 5.85
N ASP A 91 10.87 12.47 4.84
CA ASP A 91 10.28 13.79 5.03
C ASP A 91 8.97 13.70 5.85
N LYS A 92 8.12 12.69 5.58
CA LYS A 92 6.89 12.45 6.34
C LYS A 92 7.16 12.04 7.79
N VAL A 93 8.08 11.10 8.05
CA VAL A 93 8.38 10.69 9.43
C VAL A 93 9.03 11.82 10.23
N ARG A 94 9.85 12.67 9.60
CA ARG A 94 10.43 13.86 10.24
C ARG A 94 9.36 14.87 10.65
N ALA A 95 8.29 14.97 9.87
CA ALA A 95 7.10 15.74 10.21
C ALA A 95 6.19 15.06 11.26
N GLY A 96 6.60 13.93 11.85
CA GLY A 96 5.84 13.17 12.85
C GLY A 96 4.72 12.30 12.28
N LEU A 97 4.57 12.27 10.94
CA LEU A 97 3.54 11.51 10.24
C LEU A 97 3.93 10.03 10.10
N THR A 98 2.98 9.18 9.74
CA THR A 98 3.20 7.75 9.51
C THR A 98 2.99 7.44 8.02
N PRO A 99 4.04 7.48 7.18
CA PRO A 99 3.89 7.25 5.75
C PRO A 99 3.68 5.77 5.39
N ASN A 100 3.25 5.51 4.16
CA ASN A 100 3.24 4.18 3.56
C ASN A 100 4.17 4.16 2.32
N PRO A 101 5.42 3.65 2.45
CA PRO A 101 6.37 3.58 1.33
C PRO A 101 5.92 2.64 0.21
N ASP A 102 5.17 1.59 0.51
CA ASP A 102 4.78 0.57 -0.47
C ASP A 102 3.77 1.12 -1.49
N VAL A 103 2.84 1.97 -1.02
CA VAL A 103 1.91 2.71 -1.88
C VAL A 103 2.67 3.58 -2.88
N MET A 104 3.71 4.30 -2.41
CA MET A 104 4.56 5.11 -3.28
C MET A 104 5.42 4.25 -4.21
N CYS A 105 5.91 3.10 -3.75
CA CYS A 105 6.67 2.17 -4.58
C CYS A 105 5.83 1.66 -5.77
N ASN A 106 4.56 1.33 -5.55
CA ASN A 106 3.66 0.94 -6.65
C ASN A 106 3.47 2.09 -7.66
N ARG A 107 3.13 3.28 -7.18
CA ARG A 107 2.87 4.46 -8.03
C ARG A 107 4.13 4.93 -8.79
N ILE A 108 5.25 5.05 -8.09
CA ILE A 108 6.45 5.73 -8.59
C ILE A 108 7.41 4.74 -9.26
N ILE A 109 7.50 3.50 -8.78
CA ILE A 109 8.53 2.55 -9.24
C ILE A 109 7.93 1.50 -10.15
N LYS A 110 7.00 0.68 -9.65
CA LYS A 110 6.46 -0.46 -10.42
C LYS A 110 5.70 -0.03 -11.67
N PHE A 111 4.86 0.99 -11.55
CA PHE A 111 4.08 1.51 -12.68
C PHE A 111 4.59 2.88 -13.19
N GLY A 112 5.57 3.49 -12.53
CA GLY A 112 6.14 4.79 -12.91
C GLY A 112 7.48 4.64 -13.62
N ALA A 113 8.58 4.62 -12.87
CA ALA A 113 9.94 4.53 -13.37
C ALA A 113 10.18 3.31 -14.28
N PHE A 114 9.54 2.18 -13.99
CA PHE A 114 9.58 1.03 -14.90
C PHE A 114 8.93 1.34 -16.26
N ASP A 115 7.76 2.00 -16.27
CA ASP A 115 7.09 2.42 -17.51
C ASP A 115 7.94 3.40 -18.30
N GLU A 116 8.48 4.43 -17.63
CA GLU A 116 9.38 5.41 -18.24
C GLU A 116 10.60 4.77 -18.90
N LYS A 117 11.20 3.74 -18.28
CA LYS A 117 12.40 3.07 -18.80
C LYS A 117 12.12 2.11 -19.93
N CYS A 118 11.07 1.28 -19.81
CA CYS A 118 10.77 0.27 -20.82
C CYS A 118 9.31 -0.22 -20.82
N GLY A 119 8.55 -0.05 -19.74
CA GLY A 119 7.15 -0.49 -19.69
C GLY A 119 6.23 0.25 -20.65
N HIS A 120 6.62 1.43 -21.15
CA HIS A 120 5.89 2.15 -22.19
C HIS A 120 5.80 1.36 -23.51
N ASP A 121 6.74 0.46 -23.78
CA ASP A 121 6.72 -0.45 -24.92
C ASP A 121 5.74 -1.62 -24.77
N TYR A 122 5.04 -1.74 -23.64
CA TYR A 122 4.11 -2.83 -23.39
C TYR A 122 2.68 -2.30 -23.28
N ASP A 123 1.74 -3.09 -23.78
CA ASP A 123 0.32 -2.80 -23.66
C ASP A 123 -0.16 -2.98 -22.22
N LEU A 124 0.37 -4.00 -21.53
CA LEU A 124 -0.03 -4.39 -20.19
C LEU A 124 1.17 -4.69 -19.30
N ILE A 125 1.03 -4.36 -18.01
CA ILE A 125 2.03 -4.63 -16.97
C ILE A 125 1.38 -5.55 -15.94
N ALA A 126 1.86 -6.79 -15.88
CA ALA A 126 1.39 -7.83 -14.99
C ALA A 126 2.24 -7.90 -13.71
N THR A 127 1.57 -8.06 -12.58
CA THR A 127 2.23 -8.20 -11.27
C THR A 127 1.56 -9.28 -10.44
N GLY A 128 2.27 -9.80 -9.44
CA GLY A 128 1.75 -10.77 -8.47
C GLY A 128 0.94 -10.14 -7.33
N HIS A 129 0.26 -9.01 -7.55
CA HIS A 129 -0.60 -8.44 -6.51
C HIS A 129 -1.93 -9.19 -6.42
N TYR A 130 -2.42 -9.34 -5.20
CA TYR A 130 -3.76 -9.83 -4.89
C TYR A 130 -4.77 -8.69 -5.01
N ALA A 131 -5.10 -8.35 -6.24
CA ALA A 131 -6.14 -7.40 -6.62
C ALA A 131 -6.69 -7.81 -7.98
N GLN A 132 -7.82 -7.26 -8.41
CA GLN A 132 -8.40 -7.54 -9.72
C GLN A 132 -8.57 -6.23 -10.50
N THR A 133 -8.68 -6.35 -11.83
CA THR A 133 -9.15 -5.24 -12.66
C THR A 133 -10.34 -5.67 -13.49
N LYS A 134 -11.35 -4.80 -13.63
CA LYS A 134 -12.53 -5.05 -14.46
C LYS A 134 -12.83 -3.87 -15.35
N TRP A 135 -13.26 -4.13 -16.58
CA TRP A 135 -13.86 -3.12 -17.44
C TRP A 135 -15.36 -3.07 -17.18
N ILE A 136 -15.86 -1.90 -16.78
CA ILE A 136 -17.28 -1.65 -16.51
C ILE A 136 -17.62 -0.33 -17.18
N ASP A 137 -18.61 -0.33 -18.07
CA ASP A 137 -19.07 0.84 -18.82
C ASP A 137 -17.92 1.59 -19.53
N GLY A 138 -16.99 0.84 -20.13
CA GLY A 138 -15.84 1.41 -20.85
C GLY A 138 -14.74 2.01 -19.96
N LYS A 139 -14.85 1.88 -18.64
CA LYS A 139 -13.83 2.32 -17.67
C LYS A 139 -13.18 1.13 -16.98
N LYS A 140 -11.89 1.24 -16.69
CA LYS A 140 -11.16 0.20 -15.96
C LYS A 140 -11.15 0.51 -14.48
N TRP A 141 -11.56 -0.46 -13.69
CA TRP A 141 -11.68 -0.37 -12.24
C TRP A 141 -10.66 -1.27 -11.55
N LEU A 142 -10.11 -0.79 -10.45
CA LEU A 142 -9.41 -1.63 -9.46
C LEU A 142 -10.46 -2.29 -8.56
N CYS A 143 -10.37 -3.60 -8.41
CA CYS A 143 -11.31 -4.42 -7.67
C CYS A 143 -10.58 -5.26 -6.61
N THR A 144 -11.29 -5.59 -5.54
CA THR A 144 -10.77 -6.37 -4.41
C THR A 144 -10.49 -7.83 -4.77
N SER A 145 -9.52 -8.41 -4.07
CA SER A 145 -9.27 -9.86 -4.07
C SER A 145 -10.33 -10.61 -3.25
N PRO A 146 -10.67 -11.86 -3.59
CA PRO A 146 -11.49 -12.71 -2.72
C PRO A 146 -10.78 -13.12 -1.43
N ASP A 147 -9.45 -12.96 -1.35
CA ASP A 147 -8.68 -13.16 -0.12
C ASP A 147 -8.66 -11.87 0.71
N PRO A 148 -9.43 -11.75 1.79
CA PRO A 148 -9.49 -10.52 2.56
C PRO A 148 -8.16 -10.22 3.25
N VAL A 149 -7.38 -11.24 3.62
CA VAL A 149 -6.10 -11.07 4.34
C VAL A 149 -5.00 -10.58 3.41
N LYS A 150 -5.02 -11.02 2.15
CA LYS A 150 -4.02 -10.63 1.16
C LYS A 150 -4.48 -9.56 0.19
N ASP A 151 -5.72 -9.08 0.23
CA ASP A 151 -6.21 -8.02 -0.65
C ASP A 151 -5.31 -6.78 -0.62
N GLN A 152 -4.62 -6.52 -1.72
CA GLN A 152 -3.59 -5.49 -1.88
C GLN A 152 -4.10 -4.24 -2.63
N THR A 153 -5.42 -4.09 -2.76
CA THR A 153 -6.01 -2.92 -3.42
C THR A 153 -5.64 -1.60 -2.74
N ASP A 154 -5.47 -1.61 -1.42
CA ASP A 154 -5.06 -0.45 -0.64
C ASP A 154 -3.64 0.05 -0.99
N PHE A 155 -2.71 -0.86 -1.28
CA PHE A 155 -1.37 -0.52 -1.77
C PHE A 155 -1.37 0.02 -3.20
N LEU A 156 -2.44 -0.20 -3.97
CA LEU A 156 -2.58 0.22 -5.36
C LEU A 156 -3.47 1.46 -5.51
N ALA A 157 -4.09 1.95 -4.43
CA ALA A 157 -5.10 3.00 -4.47
C ALA A 157 -4.59 4.41 -4.86
N GLN A 158 -3.27 4.57 -5.03
CA GLN A 158 -2.61 5.82 -5.42
C GLN A 158 -1.96 5.77 -6.80
N ILE A 159 -2.10 4.68 -7.58
CA ILE A 159 -1.63 4.66 -8.96
C ILE A 159 -2.49 5.60 -9.83
N TYR A 160 -1.98 6.08 -10.95
CA TYR A 160 -2.77 6.93 -11.86
C TYR A 160 -3.74 6.12 -12.74
N ASP A 161 -4.79 6.76 -13.29
CA ASP A 161 -5.72 6.13 -14.24
C ASP A 161 -4.98 5.44 -15.41
N TRP A 162 -3.97 6.11 -15.98
CA TRP A 162 -3.19 5.52 -17.08
C TRP A 162 -2.38 4.28 -16.65
N GLN A 163 -1.90 4.25 -15.40
CA GLN A 163 -1.21 3.09 -14.83
C GLN A 163 -2.19 1.94 -14.62
N LEU A 164 -3.38 2.24 -14.07
CA LEU A 164 -4.45 1.26 -13.90
C LEU A 164 -4.85 0.65 -15.25
N ARG A 165 -4.96 1.45 -16.32
CA ARG A 165 -5.26 0.98 -17.69
C ARG A 165 -4.28 -0.09 -18.17
N LYS A 166 -3.00 0.00 -17.83
CA LYS A 166 -1.98 -1.01 -18.13
C LYS A 166 -1.92 -2.17 -17.14
N ALA A 167 -2.27 -1.94 -15.87
CA ALA A 167 -2.10 -2.93 -14.80
C ALA A 167 -3.01 -4.16 -14.98
N ILE A 168 -2.45 -5.37 -14.86
CA ILE A 168 -3.22 -6.61 -14.75
C ILE A 168 -2.69 -7.48 -13.61
N PHE A 169 -3.57 -8.29 -13.02
CA PHE A 169 -3.26 -9.10 -11.83
C PHE A 169 -3.70 -10.55 -12.04
N PRO A 170 -2.86 -11.35 -12.72
CA PRO A 170 -3.21 -12.72 -13.14
C PRO A 170 -3.63 -13.68 -12.03
N ILE A 171 -3.15 -13.46 -10.81
CA ILE A 171 -3.46 -14.31 -9.65
C ILE A 171 -4.51 -13.70 -8.73
N GLY A 172 -5.07 -12.54 -9.09
CA GLY A 172 -5.93 -11.74 -8.22
C GLY A 172 -7.27 -12.39 -7.83
N HIS A 173 -7.66 -13.46 -8.52
CA HIS A 173 -8.85 -14.25 -8.20
C HIS A 173 -8.56 -15.46 -7.30
N TYR A 174 -7.29 -15.70 -6.94
CA TYR A 174 -6.90 -16.78 -6.05
C TYR A 174 -6.74 -16.29 -4.61
N ALA A 175 -7.08 -17.16 -3.67
CA ALA A 175 -6.57 -17.08 -2.32
C ALA A 175 -5.09 -17.46 -2.24
N LYS A 176 -4.40 -16.97 -1.20
CA LYS A 176 -2.95 -17.19 -1.06
C LYS A 176 -2.56 -18.67 -1.03
N ASN A 177 -3.36 -19.51 -0.38
CA ASN A 177 -3.11 -20.94 -0.30
C ASN A 177 -3.21 -21.61 -1.69
N GLU A 178 -4.15 -21.19 -2.54
CA GLU A 178 -4.28 -21.74 -3.89
C GLU A 178 -3.04 -21.40 -4.74
N VAL A 179 -2.51 -20.18 -4.62
CA VAL A 179 -1.25 -19.79 -5.28
C VAL A 179 -0.08 -20.65 -4.81
N ARG A 180 -0.02 -20.99 -3.52
CA ARG A 180 0.98 -21.89 -2.95
C ARG A 180 0.85 -23.31 -3.49
N GLU A 181 -0.36 -23.84 -3.54
CA GLU A 181 -0.66 -25.16 -4.08
C GLU A 181 -0.28 -25.27 -5.57
N ILE A 182 -0.55 -24.22 -6.36
CA ILE A 182 -0.10 -24.13 -7.76
C ILE A 182 1.42 -24.18 -7.82
N ALA A 183 2.11 -23.37 -7.03
CA ALA A 183 3.57 -23.33 -7.05
C ALA A 183 4.22 -24.68 -6.69
N GLU A 184 3.65 -25.39 -5.70
CA GLU A 184 4.13 -26.71 -5.30
C GLU A 184 3.82 -27.79 -6.35
N ARG A 185 2.59 -27.81 -6.89
CA ARG A 185 2.17 -28.75 -7.94
C ARG A 185 3.03 -28.60 -9.19
N GLU A 186 3.32 -27.36 -9.57
CA GLU A 186 4.16 -27.06 -10.73
C GLU A 186 5.65 -27.15 -10.39
N HIS A 187 6.03 -27.54 -9.18
CA HIS A 187 7.41 -27.67 -8.74
C HIS A 187 8.25 -26.41 -9.05
N LEU A 188 7.70 -25.22 -8.80
CA LEU A 188 8.43 -23.97 -8.98
C LEU A 188 9.62 -23.93 -8.02
N ILE A 189 10.77 -23.43 -8.49
CA ILE A 189 12.01 -23.40 -7.71
C ILE A 189 11.85 -22.66 -6.37
N ASN A 190 10.97 -21.66 -6.35
CA ASN A 190 10.70 -20.83 -5.19
C ASN A 190 9.44 -21.25 -4.42
N ALA A 191 8.78 -22.37 -4.72
CA ALA A 191 7.49 -22.76 -4.15
C ALA A 191 7.44 -22.72 -2.61
N LYS A 192 8.53 -23.14 -1.95
CA LYS A 192 8.67 -23.18 -0.48
C LYS A 192 9.20 -21.88 0.13
N ARG A 193 9.50 -20.86 -0.67
CA ARG A 193 10.05 -19.59 -0.21
C ARG A 193 9.01 -18.83 0.61
N LYS A 194 9.38 -18.28 1.77
CA LYS A 194 8.46 -17.48 2.58
C LYS A 194 8.08 -16.19 1.85
N ASP A 195 6.91 -15.65 2.18
CA ASP A 195 6.51 -14.32 1.71
C ASP A 195 7.52 -13.28 2.21
N SER A 196 7.82 -12.29 1.38
CA SER A 196 8.57 -11.11 1.81
C SER A 196 7.82 -10.42 2.96
N GLN A 197 8.54 -10.06 4.01
CA GLN A 197 8.05 -9.27 5.14
C GLN A 197 8.86 -7.98 5.20
N GLY A 198 8.25 -6.85 5.53
CA GLY A 198 8.93 -5.55 5.59
C GLY A 198 8.61 -4.65 4.40
N ILE A 199 9.45 -3.63 4.19
CA ILE A 199 9.27 -2.61 3.13
C ILE A 199 9.52 -3.26 1.76
N CYS A 200 8.64 -2.98 0.80
CA CYS A 200 8.71 -3.54 -0.55
C CYS A 200 10.12 -3.36 -1.15
N PHE A 201 10.66 -4.47 -1.67
CA PHE A 201 11.96 -4.59 -2.36
C PHE A 201 13.23 -4.30 -1.56
N LEU A 202 13.14 -3.84 -0.30
CA LEU A 202 14.33 -3.73 0.55
C LEU A 202 14.70 -5.07 1.21
N GLY A 203 13.85 -6.10 1.11
CA GLY A 203 14.08 -7.40 1.73
C GLY A 203 13.52 -7.45 3.16
N ASN A 204 14.07 -8.31 4.02
CA ASN A 204 13.60 -8.53 5.40
C ASN A 204 14.02 -7.43 6.39
N ILE A 205 14.08 -6.16 5.94
CA ILE A 205 14.42 -5.06 6.84
C ILE A 205 13.21 -4.58 7.61
N ASP A 206 13.41 -4.48 8.92
CA ASP A 206 12.48 -3.84 9.84
C ASP A 206 12.38 -2.35 9.55
N TYR A 207 11.15 -1.82 9.53
CA TYR A 207 10.89 -0.42 9.24
C TYR A 207 11.60 0.54 10.21
N ASN A 208 11.68 0.19 11.50
CA ASN A 208 12.37 1.05 12.47
C ASN A 208 13.87 1.03 12.26
N GLU A 209 14.44 -0.10 11.83
CA GLU A 209 15.86 -0.15 11.49
C GLU A 209 16.16 0.68 10.24
N TYR A 210 15.30 0.58 9.22
CA TYR A 210 15.37 1.45 8.05
C TYR A 210 15.38 2.94 8.47
N VAL A 211 14.37 3.40 9.21
CA VAL A 211 14.29 4.79 9.67
C VAL A 211 15.48 5.19 10.56
N ARG A 212 15.93 4.31 11.47
CA ARG A 212 17.06 4.57 12.38
C ARG A 212 18.34 4.86 11.61
N ARG A 213 18.60 4.14 10.51
CA ARG A 213 19.81 4.37 9.70
C ARG A 213 19.84 5.75 9.05
N TYR A 214 18.69 6.30 8.66
CA TYR A 214 18.62 7.62 7.99
C TYR A 214 18.51 8.79 8.95
N LEU A 215 17.66 8.66 9.97
CA LEU A 215 17.32 9.78 10.86
C LEU A 215 17.98 9.66 12.23
N GLY A 216 18.60 8.53 12.53
CA GLY A 216 19.15 8.24 13.85
C GLY A 216 18.09 8.11 14.92
N GLU A 217 18.51 8.35 16.16
CA GLU A 217 17.66 8.42 17.33
C GLU A 217 17.61 9.87 17.83
N GLN A 218 16.43 10.34 18.21
CA GLN A 218 16.23 11.64 18.85
C GLN A 218 15.43 11.43 20.13
N VAL A 219 16.15 11.39 21.25
CA VAL A 219 15.54 11.12 22.55
C VAL A 219 14.62 12.27 22.94
N GLY A 220 13.41 11.93 23.38
CA GLY A 220 12.39 12.88 23.82
C GLY A 220 11.56 12.32 24.97
N ASP A 221 10.73 13.17 25.55
CA ASP A 221 9.96 12.82 26.74
C ASP A 221 8.65 12.11 26.39
N VAL A 222 8.25 11.17 27.25
CA VAL A 222 6.94 10.51 27.18
C VAL A 222 6.08 11.02 28.30
N VAL A 223 4.93 11.59 27.95
CA VAL A 223 4.00 12.25 28.89
C VAL A 223 2.64 11.56 28.83
N GLU A 224 2.09 11.24 30.00
CA GLU A 224 0.70 10.82 30.12
C GLU A 224 -0.23 12.01 29.87
N LEU A 225 -1.10 11.90 28.86
CA LEU A 225 -1.93 12.99 28.38
C LEU A 225 -2.90 13.49 29.48
N GLU A 226 -3.46 12.58 30.26
CA GLU A 226 -4.48 12.87 31.27
C GLU A 226 -3.90 13.60 32.49
N THR A 227 -2.68 13.26 32.90
CA THR A 227 -2.08 13.77 34.14
C THR A 227 -1.01 14.81 33.89
N GLY A 228 -0.49 14.91 32.66
CA GLY A 228 0.70 15.69 32.33
C GLY A 228 1.99 15.13 32.93
N LYS A 229 1.95 13.94 33.54
CA LYS A 229 3.11 13.35 34.19
C LYS A 229 4.07 12.77 33.16
N LYS A 230 5.35 13.10 33.29
CA LYS A 230 6.42 12.40 32.58
C LYS A 230 6.54 10.98 33.10
N ILE A 231 6.36 10.00 32.22
CA ILE A 231 6.41 8.57 32.56
C ILE A 231 7.65 7.86 32.01
N GLY A 232 8.39 8.50 31.11
CA GLY A 232 9.57 7.91 30.49
C GLY A 232 10.16 8.76 29.38
N GLN A 233 10.93 8.11 28.50
CA GLN A 233 11.54 8.70 27.32
C GLN A 233 11.39 7.75 26.12
N HIS A 234 11.32 8.33 24.92
CA HIS A 234 11.33 7.59 23.66
C HIS A 234 12.66 7.80 22.94
N LYS A 235 12.98 6.94 21.97
CA LYS A 235 14.20 7.05 21.14
C LYS A 235 14.01 7.85 19.86
N GLY A 236 12.77 8.24 19.55
CA GLY A 236 12.44 9.08 18.39
C GLY A 236 10.94 8.98 18.10
N LEU A 237 10.31 10.10 17.79
CA LEU A 237 8.86 10.13 17.47
C LEU A 237 8.52 9.29 16.22
N TRP A 238 9.49 9.12 15.33
CA TRP A 238 9.38 8.33 14.11
C TRP A 238 9.39 6.81 14.33
N PHE A 239 9.73 6.33 15.53
CA PHE A 239 9.58 4.91 15.89
C PHE A 239 8.21 4.58 16.48
N HIS A 240 7.34 5.59 16.58
CA HIS A 240 6.03 5.46 17.17
C HIS A 240 4.93 5.80 16.18
N THR A 241 3.73 5.24 16.36
CA THR A 241 2.56 5.52 15.51
C THR A 241 1.35 5.78 16.39
N ILE A 242 0.46 6.69 15.98
CA ILE A 242 -0.80 6.94 16.70
C ILE A 242 -1.60 5.63 16.79
N GLY A 243 -2.10 5.29 17.98
CA GLY A 243 -2.76 4.02 18.30
C GLY A 243 -1.80 2.86 18.63
N GLN A 244 -0.47 3.06 18.60
CA GLN A 244 0.47 2.02 18.98
C GLN A 244 0.36 1.68 20.48
N ARG A 245 0.27 0.38 20.77
CA ARG A 245 0.27 -0.18 22.13
C ARG A 245 1.53 -0.98 22.48
N LYS A 246 2.02 -1.77 21.53
CA LYS A 246 3.15 -2.70 21.74
C LYS A 246 4.47 -2.04 21.31
N GLY A 247 5.57 -2.46 21.93
CA GLY A 247 6.92 -2.02 21.53
C GLY A 247 7.25 -0.57 21.89
N LEU A 248 6.58 0.00 22.91
CA LEU A 248 6.81 1.38 23.34
C LEU A 248 8.13 1.58 24.07
N GLY A 249 8.66 0.53 24.72
CA GLY A 249 10.00 0.56 25.34
C GLY A 249 10.06 1.17 26.75
N PHE A 250 8.92 1.46 27.38
CA PHE A 250 8.82 1.97 28.76
C PHE A 250 7.73 1.25 29.57
N GLY A 251 7.88 1.25 30.90
CA GLY A 251 7.02 0.53 31.84
C GLY A 251 5.77 1.31 32.30
N GLY A 252 4.98 0.71 33.20
CA GLY A 252 3.82 1.35 33.86
C GLY A 252 2.50 1.29 33.08
N GLY A 253 2.39 0.41 32.09
CA GLY A 253 1.23 0.33 31.18
C GLY A 253 0.02 -0.45 31.72
N PRO A 254 -1.01 -0.67 30.86
CA PRO A 254 -1.00 -0.49 29.41
C PRO A 254 -1.06 0.98 28.96
N TRP A 255 -0.28 1.29 27.91
CA TRP A 255 -0.19 2.62 27.29
C TRP A 255 -0.59 2.57 25.81
N PHE A 256 -1.18 3.65 25.31
CA PHE A 256 -1.45 3.88 23.89
C PHE A 256 -0.90 5.23 23.45
N VAL A 257 -0.23 5.29 22.31
CA VAL A 257 0.21 6.57 21.72
C VAL A 257 -1.01 7.30 21.18
N VAL A 258 -1.25 8.52 21.66
CA VAL A 258 -2.43 9.32 21.30
C VAL A 258 -2.09 10.61 20.57
N LYS A 259 -0.89 11.16 20.80
CA LYS A 259 -0.42 12.39 20.13
C LYS A 259 1.10 12.42 20.06
N LYS A 260 1.61 13.09 19.03
CA LYS A 260 3.02 13.44 18.90
C LYS A 260 3.13 14.96 18.79
N ASP A 261 4.04 15.55 19.56
CA ASP A 261 4.40 16.95 19.43
C ASP A 261 5.83 17.03 18.89
N VAL A 262 5.95 17.30 17.59
CA VAL A 262 7.24 17.33 16.90
C VAL A 262 8.08 18.53 17.32
N ALA A 263 7.44 19.67 17.58
CA ALA A 263 8.14 20.89 17.97
C ALA A 263 8.74 20.77 19.37
N ALA A 264 7.99 20.18 20.31
CA ALA A 264 8.46 19.92 21.67
C ALA A 264 9.28 18.61 21.80
N ASN A 265 9.28 17.76 20.77
CA ASN A 265 9.82 16.39 20.82
C ASN A 265 9.24 15.58 21.99
N VAL A 266 7.90 15.56 22.09
CA VAL A 266 7.16 14.87 23.15
C VAL A 266 6.19 13.85 22.57
N LEU A 267 6.23 12.63 23.11
CA LEU A 267 5.27 11.57 22.83
C LEU A 267 4.20 11.56 23.92
N PHE A 268 2.94 11.80 23.55
CA PHE A 268 1.83 11.70 24.47
C PHE A 268 1.21 10.31 24.40
N VAL A 269 1.02 9.71 25.57
CA VAL A 269 0.34 8.43 25.74
C VAL A 269 -0.85 8.56 26.68
N SER A 270 -1.79 7.64 26.57
CA SER A 270 -2.94 7.53 27.47
C SER A 270 -2.91 6.19 28.21
N HIS A 271 -3.25 6.22 29.51
CA HIS A 271 -3.28 5.05 30.39
C HIS A 271 -4.62 4.33 30.31
N GLY A 272 -4.58 2.99 30.20
CA GLY A 272 -5.76 2.15 30.28
C GLY A 272 -6.05 1.36 29.00
N TYR A 273 -7.16 0.62 29.00
CA TYR A 273 -7.67 -0.03 27.80
C TYR A 273 -8.63 0.93 27.11
N ASP A 274 -8.42 1.16 25.81
CA ASP A 274 -9.41 1.80 24.96
C ASP A 274 -9.75 3.28 25.28
N PRO A 275 -8.74 4.17 25.40
CA PRO A 275 -9.04 5.58 25.69
C PRO A 275 -9.85 6.18 24.53
N GLU A 276 -10.95 6.88 24.83
CA GLU A 276 -11.81 7.49 23.80
C GLU A 276 -11.02 8.41 22.85
N THR A 277 -9.94 9.01 23.35
CA THR A 277 -9.04 9.89 22.59
C THR A 277 -8.26 9.17 21.48
N ALA A 278 -8.13 7.84 21.53
CA ALA A 278 -7.51 7.03 20.46
C ALA A 278 -8.50 6.68 19.33
N TYR A 279 -9.78 7.03 19.51
CA TYR A 279 -10.85 6.75 18.56
C TYR A 279 -11.33 8.01 17.85
N LYS A 280 -11.66 7.86 16.57
CA LYS A 280 -12.34 8.90 15.81
C LYS A 280 -13.53 8.31 15.06
N LYS A 281 -14.64 9.04 15.06
CA LYS A 281 -15.78 8.75 14.21
C LYS A 281 -15.68 9.53 12.90
N ASP A 282 -15.34 10.81 13.02
CA ASP A 282 -15.13 11.72 11.90
C ASP A 282 -13.65 12.12 11.80
N PHE A 283 -13.11 12.13 10.58
CA PHE A 283 -11.75 12.61 10.34
C PHE A 283 -11.60 13.22 8.95
N LYS A 284 -10.74 14.23 8.87
CA LYS A 284 -10.44 14.94 7.62
C LYS A 284 -9.38 14.20 6.81
N VAL A 285 -9.60 14.14 5.51
CA VAL A 285 -8.63 13.67 4.52
C VAL A 285 -8.39 14.73 3.46
N HIS A 286 -7.21 14.72 2.86
CA HIS A 286 -6.81 15.66 1.80
C HIS A 286 -6.04 14.94 0.69
N GLY A 287 -5.84 15.64 -0.43
CA GLY A 287 -5.15 15.06 -1.59
C GLY A 287 -5.96 13.91 -2.17
N LEU A 288 -7.27 14.13 -2.34
CA LEU A 288 -8.17 13.17 -2.97
C LEU A 288 -7.61 12.74 -4.33
N HIS A 289 -7.38 11.43 -4.46
CA HIS A 289 -6.83 10.82 -5.66
C HIS A 289 -7.78 9.72 -6.13
N TRP A 290 -8.43 9.96 -7.26
CA TRP A 290 -9.39 9.02 -7.86
C TRP A 290 -8.75 8.22 -8.99
N LEU A 291 -8.96 6.91 -8.99
CA LEU A 291 -8.39 5.98 -9.96
C LEU A 291 -9.13 5.98 -11.30
N THR A 292 -10.47 6.02 -11.23
CA THR A 292 -11.34 5.76 -12.38
C THR A 292 -12.38 6.86 -12.53
N GLU A 293 -13.03 7.24 -11.42
CA GLU A 293 -13.95 8.37 -11.37
C GLU A 293 -14.15 8.85 -9.93
N THR A 294 -14.60 10.09 -9.80
CA THR A 294 -15.07 10.67 -8.55
C THR A 294 -16.38 10.01 -8.14
N PRO A 295 -16.49 9.47 -6.91
CA PRO A 295 -17.73 8.88 -6.44
C PRO A 295 -18.83 9.94 -6.34
N ARG A 296 -20.10 9.52 -6.48
CA ARG A 296 -21.26 10.42 -6.45
C ARG A 296 -22.34 9.89 -5.49
N PRO A 297 -23.14 10.78 -4.86
CA PRO A 297 -24.29 10.37 -4.06
C PRO A 297 -25.28 9.56 -4.91
N GLU A 298 -25.95 8.58 -4.31
CA GLU A 298 -27.02 7.84 -4.99
C GLU A 298 -28.24 8.75 -5.16
N SER A 299 -28.81 8.77 -6.36
CA SER A 299 -30.04 9.52 -6.64
C SER A 299 -31.22 8.85 -5.94
N GLY A 300 -31.66 9.41 -4.81
CA GLY A 300 -32.80 8.88 -4.06
C GLY A 300 -32.77 9.10 -2.55
N ASP A 301 -31.68 9.61 -1.98
CA ASP A 301 -31.62 9.94 -0.55
C ASP A 301 -32.55 11.13 -0.23
N SER A 302 -33.73 10.81 0.31
CA SER A 302 -34.75 11.77 0.74
C SER A 302 -34.47 12.36 2.12
N ASP A 303 -33.37 11.97 2.75
CA ASP A 303 -32.98 12.40 4.09
C ASP A 303 -32.07 13.62 4.03
N ALA A 304 -32.51 14.73 4.63
CA ALA A 304 -31.82 16.02 4.54
C ALA A 304 -30.42 15.99 5.20
N GLU A 305 -30.19 15.11 6.18
CA GLU A 305 -28.88 14.89 6.83
C GLU A 305 -27.88 14.10 5.96
N MET A 306 -28.38 13.39 4.95
CA MET A 306 -27.60 12.60 4.00
C MET A 306 -27.36 13.30 2.67
N ALA A 307 -28.01 14.46 2.47
CA ALA A 307 -27.89 15.25 1.25
C ALA A 307 -26.42 15.60 0.96
N GLY A 308 -25.88 15.05 -0.14
CA GLY A 308 -24.50 15.29 -0.58
C GLY A 308 -23.45 14.33 -0.01
N LYS A 309 -23.82 13.42 0.91
CA LYS A 309 -22.94 12.38 1.42
C LYS A 309 -22.97 11.14 0.53
N ILE A 310 -21.83 10.45 0.47
CA ILE A 310 -21.65 9.28 -0.39
C ILE A 310 -21.42 8.06 0.50
N SER A 311 -22.28 7.05 0.41
CA SER A 311 -22.07 5.78 1.12
C SER A 311 -20.83 5.04 0.57
N ILE A 312 -19.90 4.73 1.45
CA ILE A 312 -18.61 4.11 1.11
C ILE A 312 -18.23 3.00 2.09
N CYS A 313 -17.38 2.09 1.61
CA CYS A 313 -16.51 1.32 2.49
C CYS A 313 -15.10 1.94 2.46
N PHE A 314 -14.33 1.82 3.54
CA PHE A 314 -12.97 2.34 3.57
C PHE A 314 -12.01 1.53 4.45
N LYS A 315 -10.71 1.73 4.21
CA LYS A 315 -9.60 1.22 5.03
C LYS A 315 -8.66 2.37 5.38
N ILE A 316 -8.19 2.42 6.62
CA ILE A 316 -7.17 3.40 7.07
C ILE A 316 -5.78 2.77 7.30
N ARG A 317 -5.69 1.46 7.10
CA ARG A 317 -4.50 0.61 7.17
C ARG A 317 -4.81 -0.73 6.53
N HIS A 318 -3.79 -1.51 6.25
CA HIS A 318 -3.94 -2.84 5.68
C HIS A 318 -4.45 -3.84 6.73
N THR A 319 -5.74 -4.17 6.64
CA THR A 319 -6.45 -5.17 7.44
C THR A 319 -7.47 -5.93 6.57
N PRO A 320 -7.89 -7.14 6.98
CA PRO A 320 -8.95 -7.87 6.29
C PRO A 320 -10.29 -7.15 6.27
N GLU A 321 -10.61 -6.43 7.36
CA GLU A 321 -11.89 -5.79 7.56
C GLU A 321 -11.99 -4.45 6.81
N PHE A 322 -13.19 -4.14 6.34
CA PHE A 322 -13.57 -2.84 5.78
C PHE A 322 -14.48 -2.12 6.75
N HIS A 323 -14.26 -0.83 6.94
CA HIS A 323 -15.16 0.03 7.69
C HIS A 323 -16.24 0.59 6.78
N LYS A 324 -17.43 0.81 7.33
CA LYS A 324 -18.53 1.49 6.64
C LYS A 324 -18.65 2.94 7.10
N GLY A 325 -19.13 3.77 6.20
CA GLY A 325 -19.32 5.18 6.49
C GLY A 325 -19.77 5.98 5.29
N TYR A 326 -19.61 7.29 5.42
CA TYR A 326 -19.99 8.26 4.42
C TYR A 326 -18.81 9.19 4.11
N LEU A 327 -18.68 9.56 2.85
CA LEU A 327 -17.75 10.59 2.40
C LEU A 327 -18.52 11.89 2.15
N GLU A 328 -18.07 12.96 2.79
CA GLU A 328 -18.53 14.32 2.54
C GLU A 328 -17.42 15.09 1.83
N LEU A 329 -17.61 15.38 0.53
CA LEU A 329 -16.65 16.16 -0.25
C LEU A 329 -16.74 17.63 0.13
N LEU A 330 -15.60 18.24 0.49
CA LEU A 330 -15.56 19.65 0.85
C LEU A 330 -15.40 20.52 -0.41
N PRO A 331 -16.25 21.55 -0.60
CA PRO A 331 -16.16 22.42 -1.77
C PRO A 331 -14.79 23.10 -1.88
N ALA A 332 -14.22 23.14 -3.08
CA ALA A 332 -13.03 23.94 -3.35
C ALA A 332 -13.38 25.44 -3.39
N ALA A 333 -12.48 26.29 -2.90
CA ALA A 333 -12.70 27.74 -2.81
C ALA A 333 -12.86 28.42 -4.19
N ASP A 334 -12.36 27.81 -5.25
CA ASP A 334 -12.33 28.32 -6.63
C ASP A 334 -13.30 27.58 -7.58
N ASN A 335 -14.24 26.79 -7.04
CA ASN A 335 -15.12 25.89 -7.80
C ASN A 335 -14.38 24.80 -8.62
N SER A 336 -13.11 24.52 -8.32
CA SER A 336 -12.41 23.35 -8.87
C SER A 336 -12.91 22.03 -8.24
N GLU A 337 -12.38 20.90 -8.69
CA GLU A 337 -12.73 19.61 -8.09
C GLU A 337 -12.30 19.57 -6.60
N PRO A 338 -13.12 18.99 -5.71
CA PRO A 338 -12.78 18.84 -4.30
C PRO A 338 -11.44 18.15 -4.10
N THR A 339 -10.56 18.76 -3.30
CA THR A 339 -9.27 18.18 -2.91
C THR A 339 -9.26 17.64 -1.48
N GLU A 340 -10.32 17.90 -0.71
CA GLU A 340 -10.49 17.54 0.69
C GLU A 340 -11.86 16.92 0.94
N ALA A 341 -11.94 16.07 1.95
CA ALA A 341 -13.19 15.45 2.39
C ALA A 341 -13.19 15.17 3.88
N ILE A 342 -14.38 14.94 4.43
CA ILE A 342 -14.57 14.35 5.76
C ILE A 342 -15.08 12.93 5.57
N VAL A 343 -14.46 11.98 6.26
CA VAL A 343 -14.94 10.60 6.37
C VAL A 343 -15.70 10.48 7.67
N HIS A 344 -16.98 10.11 7.57
CA HIS A 344 -17.88 9.83 8.68
C HIS A 344 -18.03 8.33 8.84
N SER A 345 -17.35 7.74 9.81
CA SER A 345 -17.49 6.31 10.07
C SER A 345 -18.77 5.98 10.82
N GLU A 346 -19.38 4.83 10.53
CA GLU A 346 -20.50 4.30 11.32
C GLU A 346 -20.02 3.92 12.74
N ASP A 347 -18.81 3.35 12.84
CA ASP A 347 -18.20 2.89 14.08
C ASP A 347 -17.08 3.84 14.56
N LYS A 348 -16.70 3.74 15.84
CA LYS A 348 -15.49 4.41 16.35
C LYS A 348 -14.26 3.70 15.79
N ILE A 349 -13.38 4.43 15.08
CA ILE A 349 -12.16 3.88 14.47
C ILE A 349 -10.93 4.17 15.32
N HIS A 350 -10.21 3.12 15.71
CA HIS A 350 -8.99 3.22 16.51
C HIS A 350 -7.76 3.59 15.66
N GLY A 351 -6.99 4.58 16.12
CA GLY A 351 -5.65 4.88 15.59
C GLY A 351 -5.64 5.53 14.20
N VAL A 352 -6.60 6.41 13.92
CA VAL A 352 -6.59 7.24 12.70
C VAL A 352 -5.32 8.08 12.70
N ALA A 353 -4.32 7.65 11.92
CA ALA A 353 -2.95 8.15 11.99
C ALA A 353 -2.66 9.12 10.83
N PRO A 354 -2.24 10.37 11.11
CA PRO A 354 -1.82 11.30 10.06
C PRO A 354 -0.70 10.73 9.18
N GLY A 355 -0.78 10.96 7.87
CA GLY A 355 0.17 10.47 6.87
C GLY A 355 -0.11 9.09 6.29
N GLN A 356 -1.03 8.31 6.90
CA GLN A 356 -1.59 7.12 6.27
C GLN A 356 -2.64 7.52 5.22
N PHE A 357 -2.95 6.58 4.33
CA PHE A 357 -4.01 6.76 3.35
C PHE A 357 -5.33 6.17 3.86
N CYS A 358 -6.41 6.93 3.73
CA CYS A 358 -7.76 6.40 3.74
C CYS A 358 -8.11 5.95 2.31
N VAL A 359 -8.26 4.65 2.11
CA VAL A 359 -8.62 4.05 0.83
C VAL A 359 -10.13 3.90 0.77
N ILE A 360 -10.72 4.39 -0.31
CA ILE A 360 -12.17 4.57 -0.48
C ILE A 360 -12.66 3.57 -1.52
N TYR A 361 -13.68 2.81 -1.14
CA TYR A 361 -14.32 1.79 -1.94
C TYR A 361 -15.81 2.08 -2.09
N ASP A 362 -16.46 1.42 -3.05
CA ASP A 362 -17.92 1.41 -3.11
C ASP A 362 -18.55 0.74 -1.88
N LYS A 363 -19.84 0.96 -1.68
CA LYS A 363 -20.61 0.45 -0.52
C LYS A 363 -20.50 -1.06 -0.31
N ASN A 364 -20.15 -1.80 -1.36
CA ASN A 364 -19.99 -3.25 -1.35
C ASN A 364 -18.51 -3.68 -1.34
N HIS A 365 -17.56 -2.75 -1.14
CA HIS A 365 -16.11 -2.98 -1.15
C HIS A 365 -15.59 -3.77 -2.37
N ASN A 366 -16.28 -3.71 -3.50
CA ASN A 366 -15.92 -4.44 -4.72
C ASN A 366 -15.03 -3.61 -5.65
N ARG A 367 -15.20 -2.29 -5.62
CA ARG A 367 -14.47 -1.34 -6.46
C ARG A 367 -13.77 -0.31 -5.59
N CYS A 368 -12.49 -0.09 -5.84
CA CYS A 368 -11.72 0.98 -5.25
C CYS A 368 -11.92 2.25 -6.08
N PHE A 369 -12.43 3.32 -5.46
CA PHE A 369 -12.49 4.63 -6.08
C PHE A 369 -11.12 5.31 -6.09
N GLY A 370 -10.33 5.08 -5.04
CA GLY A 370 -9.04 5.73 -4.86
C GLY A 370 -8.72 5.93 -3.39
N SER A 371 -7.97 6.98 -3.06
CA SER A 371 -7.57 7.23 -1.67
C SER A 371 -7.20 8.70 -1.41
N ALA A 372 -7.10 9.06 -0.14
CA ALA A 372 -6.69 10.38 0.32
C ALA A 372 -5.84 10.26 1.59
N GLU A 373 -4.92 11.20 1.81
CA GLU A 373 -4.07 11.22 3.00
C GLU A 373 -4.84 11.75 4.22
N ILE A 374 -4.64 11.13 5.37
CA ILE A 374 -5.28 11.50 6.64
C ILE A 374 -4.50 12.67 7.28
N THR A 375 -5.18 13.75 7.69
CA THR A 375 -4.54 14.94 8.32
C THR A 375 -4.85 15.18 9.80
N VAL A 376 -5.98 14.64 10.28
CA VAL A 376 -6.46 14.59 11.69
C VAL A 376 -6.59 15.88 12.49
#